data_AF-A0A2E9J9X4-F1
#
_entry.id   AF-A0A2E9J9X4-F1
#
_cell.length_a   1.000
_cell.length_b   1.000
_cell.length_c   1.000
_cell.angle_alpha   90.00
_cell.angle_beta   90.00
_cell.angle_gamma   90.00
#
_symmetry.space_group_name_H-M   'P 1'
#
loop_
_entity.id
_entity.type
_entity.pdbx_description
1 polymer ?
#
loop_
_entity_poly.entity_id
_entity_poly.type
_entity_poly.pdbx_seq_one_letter_code
_entity_poly.pdbx_strand_id
1 'polypeptide(L)'
;MNRDLSQTNEPAKSDSERNDFYNSLISEVGSAGKIEVARDSVSEPVIRSWCDAMSESNPLYINQDFANDSKHGRIIAPPAMLQVWTMSGLHLGNQFQRNTEDSPSAGVYQLLDEAGFTGVVATNATYHYDEVIKPGDLISASQKLLDISEEKTTAIGVGHFVTTETIYSDASGKQVGSMEFRVLKFKPGTGKKNEQAEQKPPRPKPASNSSTDWFWDACNNKELRIQSCNDCKNLQHPPAVRCLSCGSVLLDSITTSGKGSLHSWAIAHYPQVPAFDYPLIVGLVELEEGVRLVSNITDVEPEELEIGMPLEVHWLDVDNEFTLHQFKPIHDEKQESEIENTETNNNNQTFNGDQNNSETKSEQRHVSKLDPETVQIGDELPNSPVPITTLLIVSTALATRDYQDVHHDPKAAQSKGMPDIFMNILTSAGIVSRWINDWAGPEIDWNSIDLRLGTPNHPDDTMTLSGSVTEKTEHGNQISLVISFLGKNDRGVHVSGNAKILLPENSKEA
;
A
#
# COMPACT_ATOMS: atom_id res chain seq x y z
N MET A 1 26.38 24.17 -7.73
CA MET A 1 27.16 23.27 -8.63
C MET A 1 26.59 21.87 -8.44
N ASN A 2 25.48 21.58 -9.13
CA ASN A 2 24.79 20.30 -9.03
C ASN A 2 25.53 19.29 -9.89
N ARG A 3 26.10 18.24 -9.27
CA ARG A 3 26.56 17.07 -10.00
C ARG A 3 25.35 16.20 -10.30
N ASP A 4 25.01 16.15 -11.57
CA ASP A 4 24.18 15.11 -12.17
C ASP A 4 24.82 13.74 -11.86
N LEU A 5 24.07 12.88 -11.16
CA LEU A 5 24.45 11.49 -10.82
C LEU A 5 23.87 10.49 -11.83
N SER A 6 23.23 10.96 -12.90
CA SER A 6 22.88 10.07 -14.01
C SER A 6 24.14 9.81 -14.85
N GLN A 7 24.50 8.53 -14.96
CA GLN A 7 25.62 8.00 -15.76
C GLN A 7 27.02 7.98 -15.10
N THR A 8 27.16 7.23 -14.01
CA THR A 8 28.42 6.48 -13.82
C THR A 8 28.36 5.23 -14.70
N ASN A 9 28.88 5.31 -15.93
CA ASN A 9 29.22 4.14 -16.73
C ASN A 9 30.43 3.43 -16.08
N GLU A 10 30.19 2.70 -14.99
CA GLU A 10 31.13 1.69 -14.55
C GLU A 10 31.08 0.52 -15.55
N PRO A 11 32.24 0.00 -16.01
CA PRO A 11 32.25 -1.17 -16.88
C PRO A 11 31.59 -2.34 -16.16
N ALA A 12 30.74 -3.09 -16.88
CA ALA A 12 30.14 -4.30 -16.34
C ALA A 12 31.24 -5.25 -15.85
N LYS A 13 31.18 -5.64 -14.56
CA LYS A 13 32.10 -6.62 -13.98
C LYS A 13 32.13 -7.87 -14.86
N SER A 14 33.33 -8.38 -15.10
CA SER A 14 33.54 -9.64 -15.83
C SER A 14 32.84 -10.81 -15.11
N ASP A 15 32.53 -11.88 -15.85
CA ASP A 15 31.93 -13.10 -15.28
C ASP A 15 32.79 -13.68 -14.13
N SER A 16 34.11 -13.55 -14.22
CA SER A 16 35.04 -13.95 -13.15
C SER A 16 34.82 -13.11 -11.89
N GLU A 17 34.77 -11.79 -12.02
CA GLU A 17 34.58 -10.89 -10.87
C GLU A 17 33.20 -11.05 -10.22
N ARG A 18 32.17 -11.37 -11.00
CA ARG A 18 30.84 -11.70 -10.46
C ARG A 18 30.84 -13.02 -9.69
N ASN A 19 31.50 -14.04 -10.22
CA ASN A 19 31.63 -15.33 -9.56
C ASN A 19 32.49 -15.22 -8.28
N ASP A 20 33.59 -14.49 -8.32
CA ASP A 20 34.45 -14.26 -7.15
C ASP A 20 33.70 -13.48 -6.06
N PHE A 21 32.92 -12.46 -6.44
CA PHE A 21 32.04 -11.74 -5.51
C PHE A 21 30.99 -12.67 -4.90
N TYR A 22 30.28 -13.45 -5.72
CA TYR A 22 29.29 -14.40 -5.21
C TYR A 22 29.92 -15.46 -4.28
N ASN A 23 31.10 -15.97 -4.63
CA ASN A 23 31.87 -16.88 -3.78
C ASN A 23 32.21 -16.26 -2.41
N SER A 24 32.50 -14.96 -2.38
CA SER A 24 32.73 -14.23 -1.12
C SER A 24 31.47 -14.05 -0.28
N LEU A 25 30.29 -13.99 -0.90
CA LEU A 25 29.02 -13.94 -0.16
C LEU A 25 28.71 -15.31 0.44
N ILE A 26 28.77 -16.38 -0.37
CA ILE A 26 28.40 -17.73 0.10
C ILE A 26 29.41 -18.29 1.12
N SER A 27 30.64 -17.78 1.19
CA SER A 27 31.59 -18.17 2.25
C SER A 27 31.13 -17.76 3.65
N GLU A 28 30.22 -16.78 3.75
CA GLU A 28 29.62 -16.39 5.02
C GLU A 28 28.47 -17.31 5.46
N VAL A 29 27.93 -18.14 4.55
CA VAL A 29 26.78 -19.02 4.86
C VAL A 29 27.13 -20.00 5.98
N GLY A 30 26.23 -20.13 6.95
CA GLY A 30 26.44 -20.91 8.17
C GLY A 30 27.04 -20.11 9.33
N SER A 31 27.47 -18.86 9.11
CA SER A 31 27.87 -17.96 10.19
C SER A 31 26.71 -17.67 11.16
N ALA A 32 27.06 -17.50 12.43
CA ALA A 32 26.12 -17.25 13.52
C ALA A 32 26.55 -16.00 14.30
N GLY A 33 25.57 -15.16 14.65
CA GLY A 33 25.76 -13.97 15.45
C GLY A 33 25.90 -14.29 16.93
N LYS A 34 26.27 -13.27 17.71
CA LYS A 34 26.22 -13.38 19.17
C LYS A 34 24.77 -13.40 19.63
N ILE A 35 24.55 -13.92 20.84
CA ILE A 35 23.26 -13.85 21.50
C ILE A 35 23.00 -12.38 21.88
N GLU A 36 21.96 -11.80 21.30
CA GLU A 36 21.46 -10.47 21.62
C GLU A 36 20.32 -10.60 22.63
N VAL A 37 20.52 -10.06 23.83
CA VAL A 37 19.47 -10.03 24.85
C VAL A 37 18.60 -8.79 24.64
N ALA A 38 17.28 -8.95 24.73
CA ALA A 38 16.33 -7.86 24.69
C ALA A 38 16.72 -6.77 25.69
N ARG A 39 16.57 -5.51 25.27
CA ARG A 39 16.87 -4.35 26.12
C ARG A 39 16.03 -4.35 27.40
N ASP A 40 14.76 -4.71 27.26
CA ASP A 40 13.75 -4.66 28.29
C ASP A 40 13.03 -6.01 28.35
N SER A 41 12.58 -6.41 29.54
CA SER A 41 11.65 -7.53 29.66
C SER A 41 10.36 -7.27 28.89
N VAL A 42 9.73 -8.34 28.45
CA VAL A 42 8.38 -8.31 27.85
C VAL A 42 7.46 -7.54 28.77
N SER A 43 6.72 -6.58 28.23
CA SER A 43 5.91 -5.69 29.07
C SER A 43 4.53 -5.47 28.47
N GLU A 44 3.53 -5.44 29.33
CA GLU A 44 2.14 -5.20 28.91
C GLU A 44 1.95 -3.88 28.16
N PRO A 45 2.60 -2.75 28.52
CA PRO A 45 2.46 -1.52 27.73
C PRO A 45 2.90 -1.68 26.27
N VAL A 46 3.96 -2.46 26.01
CA VAL A 46 4.42 -2.74 24.64
C VAL A 46 3.43 -3.65 23.92
N ILE A 47 2.89 -4.68 24.60
CA ILE A 47 1.83 -5.54 24.07
C ILE A 47 0.60 -4.71 23.68
N ARG A 48 0.12 -3.86 24.59
CA ARG A 48 -1.05 -3.00 24.36
C ARG A 48 -0.82 -2.03 23.19
N SER A 49 0.33 -1.38 23.14
CA SER A 49 0.66 -0.45 22.04
C SER A 49 0.70 -1.17 20.69
N TRP A 50 1.17 -2.41 20.66
CA TRP A 50 1.14 -3.24 19.47
C TRP A 50 -0.28 -3.63 19.08
N CYS A 51 -1.10 -4.03 20.06
CA CYS A 51 -2.51 -4.37 19.82
C CYS A 51 -3.29 -3.17 19.30
N ASP A 52 -3.08 -1.97 19.86
CA ASP A 52 -3.71 -0.73 19.40
C ASP A 52 -3.37 -0.44 17.92
N ALA A 53 -2.08 -0.50 17.56
CA ALA A 53 -1.63 -0.26 16.19
C ALA A 53 -2.18 -1.29 15.20
N MET A 54 -2.25 -2.56 15.60
CA MET A 54 -2.82 -3.64 14.77
C MET A 54 -4.35 -3.70 14.84
N SER A 55 -5.01 -2.90 15.68
CA SER A 55 -6.41 -3.07 16.05
C SER A 55 -6.75 -4.52 16.44
N GLU A 56 -5.85 -5.17 17.17
CA GLU A 56 -6.03 -6.53 17.69
C GLU A 56 -6.80 -6.48 19.01
N SER A 57 -7.92 -7.18 19.06
CA SER A 57 -8.87 -7.15 20.18
C SER A 57 -8.94 -8.45 20.97
N ASN A 58 -8.08 -9.44 20.66
CA ASN A 58 -8.07 -10.71 21.37
C ASN A 58 -7.91 -10.47 22.90
N PRO A 59 -8.93 -10.83 23.71
CA PRO A 59 -8.92 -10.56 25.15
C PRO A 59 -7.77 -11.24 25.89
N LEU A 60 -7.19 -12.31 25.34
CA LEU A 60 -6.03 -12.98 25.93
C LEU A 60 -4.78 -12.07 26.00
N TYR A 61 -4.71 -11.03 25.17
CA TYR A 61 -3.57 -10.11 25.10
C TYR A 61 -3.80 -8.81 25.88
N ILE A 62 -5.06 -8.43 26.15
CA ILE A 62 -5.40 -7.09 26.67
C ILE A 62 -6.34 -7.09 27.89
N ASN A 63 -7.09 -8.16 28.16
CA ASN A 63 -8.02 -8.26 29.28
C ASN A 63 -7.46 -9.19 30.37
N GLN A 64 -7.14 -8.61 31.53
CA GLN A 64 -6.49 -9.33 32.62
C GLN A 64 -7.38 -10.45 33.20
N ASP A 65 -8.68 -10.20 33.37
CA ASP A 65 -9.60 -11.17 33.97
C ASP A 65 -9.80 -12.37 33.04
N PHE A 66 -10.02 -12.11 31.75
CA PHE A 66 -10.10 -13.17 30.74
C PHE A 66 -8.81 -14.00 30.72
N ALA A 67 -7.64 -13.35 30.72
CA ALA A 67 -6.38 -14.05 30.64
C ALA A 67 -6.06 -14.84 31.92
N ASN A 68 -6.48 -14.36 33.10
CA ASN A 68 -6.39 -15.10 34.37
C ASN A 68 -7.23 -16.39 34.36
N ASP A 69 -8.41 -16.34 33.74
CA ASP A 69 -9.32 -17.49 33.62
C ASP A 69 -8.93 -18.46 32.49
N SER A 70 -8.07 -18.02 31.56
CA SER A 70 -7.56 -18.85 30.46
C SER A 70 -6.55 -19.90 30.95
N LYS A 71 -6.22 -20.87 30.07
CA LYS A 71 -5.16 -21.87 30.32
C LYS A 71 -3.77 -21.26 30.60
N HIS A 72 -3.55 -19.99 30.24
CA HIS A 72 -2.27 -19.31 30.46
C HIS A 72 -2.17 -18.63 31.82
N GLY A 73 -3.31 -18.40 32.51
CA GLY A 73 -3.40 -17.81 33.85
C GLY A 73 -2.96 -16.36 33.97
N ARG A 74 -2.72 -15.67 32.84
CA ARG A 74 -2.25 -14.28 32.72
C ARG A 74 -2.15 -13.89 31.25
N ILE A 75 -2.00 -12.58 31.00
CA ILE A 75 -1.72 -12.02 29.67
C ILE A 75 -0.50 -12.69 29.04
N ILE A 76 -0.60 -12.98 27.74
CA ILE A 76 0.51 -13.40 26.89
C ILE A 76 0.75 -12.36 25.79
N ALA A 77 1.95 -12.34 25.22
CA ALA A 77 2.23 -11.56 24.02
C ALA A 77 1.61 -12.24 22.79
N PRO A 78 1.00 -11.47 21.86
CA PRO A 78 0.61 -11.98 20.55
C PRO A 78 1.78 -12.72 19.86
N PRO A 79 1.57 -13.91 19.29
CA PRO A 79 2.66 -14.67 18.64
C PRO A 79 3.38 -13.90 17.53
N ALA A 80 2.66 -13.05 16.78
CA ALA A 80 3.24 -12.16 15.76
C ALA A 80 4.21 -11.09 16.31
N MET A 81 4.38 -10.98 17.64
CA MET A 81 5.36 -10.11 18.29
C MET A 81 6.72 -10.80 18.56
N LEU A 82 6.92 -12.06 18.16
CA LEU A 82 8.13 -12.85 18.49
C LEU A 82 9.44 -12.06 18.35
N GLN A 83 9.61 -11.37 17.22
CA GLN A 83 10.78 -10.57 16.88
C GLN A 83 10.88 -9.24 17.64
N VAL A 84 9.75 -8.65 18.06
CA VAL A 84 9.67 -7.28 18.59
C VAL A 84 10.62 -7.07 19.77
N TRP A 85 10.78 -8.09 20.61
CA TRP A 85 11.52 -8.00 21.87
C TRP A 85 13.02 -7.79 21.67
N THR A 86 13.59 -8.29 20.59
CA THR A 86 15.03 -8.18 20.29
C THR A 86 15.32 -7.18 19.15
N MET A 87 14.30 -6.47 18.67
CA MET A 87 14.48 -5.38 17.71
C MET A 87 15.15 -4.17 18.39
N SER A 88 16.10 -3.58 17.68
CA SER A 88 16.81 -2.37 18.11
C SER A 88 15.84 -1.23 18.45
N GLY A 89 16.29 -0.27 19.27
CA GLY A 89 15.53 0.97 19.51
C GLY A 89 15.58 1.91 18.30
N LEU A 90 14.68 2.90 18.30
CA LEU A 90 14.73 4.00 17.33
C LEU A 90 15.94 4.89 17.63
N HIS A 91 16.76 5.14 16.62
CA HIS A 91 17.89 6.06 16.70
C HIS A 91 17.69 7.16 15.65
N LEU A 92 17.76 8.43 16.07
CA LEU A 92 17.62 9.57 15.17
C LEU A 92 18.94 9.76 14.40
N GLY A 93 18.94 9.45 13.10
CA GLY A 93 20.12 9.45 12.23
C GLY A 93 20.06 8.32 11.19
N ASN A 94 21.18 7.98 10.55
CA ASN A 94 21.24 6.73 9.78
C ASN A 94 20.94 5.56 10.72
N GLN A 95 20.07 4.65 10.28
CA GLN A 95 19.79 3.38 10.97
C GLN A 95 21.10 2.79 11.49
N PHE A 96 21.15 2.47 12.79
CA PHE A 96 22.29 1.77 13.35
C PHE A 96 22.35 0.41 12.64
N GLN A 97 23.27 0.27 11.67
CA GLN A 97 23.62 -1.05 11.17
C GLN A 97 24.06 -1.83 12.41
N ARG A 98 23.40 -2.97 12.67
CA ARG A 98 23.87 -3.89 13.71
C ARG A 98 25.36 -4.09 13.48
N ASN A 99 26.15 -4.05 14.55
CA ASN A 99 27.59 -4.22 14.44
C ASN A 99 27.87 -5.45 13.58
N THR A 100 28.67 -5.29 12.53
CA THR A 100 28.92 -6.33 11.52
C THR A 100 29.61 -7.54 12.13
N GLU A 101 30.29 -7.36 13.27
CA GLU A 101 30.86 -8.44 14.08
C GLU A 101 29.81 -9.26 14.86
N ASP A 102 28.61 -8.70 15.09
CA ASP A 102 27.59 -9.27 15.97
C ASP A 102 26.38 -9.85 15.20
N SER A 103 26.18 -9.47 13.93
CA SER A 103 25.07 -9.91 13.08
C SER A 103 25.55 -10.43 11.71
N PRO A 104 25.43 -11.75 11.42
CA PRO A 104 25.86 -12.37 10.15
C PRO A 104 25.31 -11.69 8.90
N SER A 105 24.04 -11.28 8.95
CA SER A 105 23.40 -10.55 7.84
C SER A 105 23.99 -9.17 7.60
N ALA A 106 24.49 -8.50 8.64
CA ALA A 106 24.99 -7.13 8.52
C ALA A 106 26.29 -7.08 7.70
N GLY A 107 27.20 -8.05 7.89
CA GLY A 107 28.40 -8.18 7.06
C GLY A 107 28.07 -8.42 5.59
N VAL A 108 27.16 -9.34 5.30
CA VAL A 108 26.69 -9.62 3.93
C VAL A 108 25.98 -8.41 3.32
N TYR A 109 25.12 -7.72 4.08
CA TYR A 109 24.44 -6.52 3.60
C TYR A 109 25.41 -5.39 3.28
N GLN A 110 26.46 -5.21 4.09
CA GLN A 110 27.51 -4.24 3.80
C GLN A 110 28.23 -4.57 2.48
N LEU A 111 28.64 -5.82 2.27
CA LEU A 111 29.29 -6.25 1.01
C LEU A 111 28.39 -6.01 -0.20
N LEU A 112 27.08 -6.25 -0.05
CA LEU A 112 26.08 -5.99 -1.08
C LEU A 112 25.88 -4.49 -1.34
N ASP A 113 25.82 -3.67 -0.30
CA ASP A 113 25.72 -2.21 -0.39
C ASP A 113 26.93 -1.61 -1.11
N GLU A 114 28.14 -2.02 -0.73
CA GLU A 114 29.40 -1.60 -1.37
C GLU A 114 29.49 -2.03 -2.84
N ALA A 115 28.83 -3.13 -3.21
CA ALA A 115 28.70 -3.59 -4.59
C ALA A 115 27.52 -2.97 -5.37
N GLY A 116 26.81 -2.00 -4.77
CA GLY A 116 25.73 -1.22 -5.37
C GLY A 116 24.32 -1.81 -5.20
N PHE A 117 24.15 -2.93 -4.49
CA PHE A 117 22.85 -3.53 -4.17
C PHE A 117 22.18 -2.83 -2.98
N THR A 118 21.97 -1.52 -3.11
CA THR A 118 21.51 -0.63 -2.04
C THR A 118 20.01 -0.77 -1.72
N GLY A 119 19.21 -1.26 -2.68
CA GLY A 119 17.80 -1.58 -2.47
C GLY A 119 17.64 -2.77 -1.54
N VAL A 120 16.59 -2.74 -0.70
CA VAL A 120 16.28 -3.81 0.25
C VAL A 120 14.77 -3.99 0.34
N VAL A 121 14.29 -5.23 0.24
CA VAL A 121 12.89 -5.56 0.47
C VAL A 121 12.77 -6.96 1.07
N ALA A 122 11.90 -7.11 2.08
CA ALA A 122 11.56 -8.43 2.61
C ALA A 122 10.65 -9.17 1.61
N THR A 123 10.89 -10.46 1.41
CA THR A 123 10.09 -11.28 0.49
C THR A 123 9.37 -12.43 1.18
N ASN A 124 9.96 -12.99 2.24
CA ASN A 124 9.36 -14.08 3.01
C ASN A 124 9.66 -13.92 4.50
N ALA A 125 8.73 -14.40 5.32
CA ALA A 125 8.93 -14.62 6.74
C ALA A 125 8.18 -15.89 7.14
N THR A 126 8.87 -16.81 7.81
CA THR A 126 8.27 -17.99 8.41
C THR A 126 8.53 -17.94 9.89
N TYR A 127 7.46 -17.91 10.69
CA TYR A 127 7.54 -17.94 12.13
C TYR A 127 7.17 -19.34 12.62
N HIS A 128 7.95 -19.86 13.57
CA HIS A 128 7.60 -21.01 14.37
C HIS A 128 7.47 -20.60 15.82
N TYR A 129 6.42 -21.05 16.47
CA TYR A 129 6.10 -20.73 17.85
C TYR A 129 6.15 -22.02 18.68
N ASP A 130 7.06 -22.07 19.63
CA ASP A 130 7.28 -23.23 20.49
C ASP A 130 6.64 -23.02 21.87
N GLU A 131 6.75 -21.80 22.41
CA GLU A 131 6.27 -21.44 23.73
C GLU A 131 5.65 -20.04 23.73
N VAL A 132 4.64 -19.84 24.58
CA VAL A 132 4.02 -18.53 24.76
C VAL A 132 4.94 -17.58 25.54
N ILE A 133 5.08 -16.36 25.04
CA ILE A 133 5.84 -15.30 25.69
C ILE A 133 4.91 -14.51 26.64
N LYS A 134 5.37 -14.20 27.85
CA LYS A 134 4.58 -13.56 28.91
C LYS A 134 5.28 -12.32 29.44
N PRO A 135 4.53 -11.33 29.99
CA PRO A 135 5.15 -10.18 30.66
C PRO A 135 6.21 -10.58 31.72
N GLY A 136 7.31 -9.86 31.79
CA GLY A 136 8.44 -10.17 32.67
C GLY A 136 9.44 -11.16 32.08
N ASP A 137 9.10 -11.91 31.02
CA ASP A 137 10.09 -12.73 30.32
C ASP A 137 11.18 -11.85 29.73
N LEU A 138 12.43 -12.32 29.76
CA LEU A 138 13.55 -11.66 29.10
C LEU A 138 13.96 -12.52 27.92
N ILE A 139 13.69 -12.02 26.72
CA ILE A 139 13.94 -12.75 25.47
C ILE A 139 15.35 -12.43 24.96
N SER A 140 15.97 -13.41 24.34
CA SER A 140 17.21 -13.26 23.60
C SER A 140 17.07 -13.82 22.19
N ALA A 141 17.90 -13.37 21.26
CA ALA A 141 17.90 -13.82 19.87
C ALA A 141 19.32 -14.17 19.42
N SER A 142 19.43 -15.22 18.62
CA SER A 142 20.67 -15.58 17.90
C SER A 142 20.33 -15.76 16.43
N GLN A 143 20.99 -14.99 15.56
CA GLN A 143 20.77 -15.08 14.11
C GLN A 143 21.83 -15.97 13.45
N LYS A 144 21.43 -16.70 12.41
CA LYS A 144 22.30 -17.46 11.51
C LYS A 144 22.00 -17.09 10.07
N LEU A 145 23.04 -17.08 9.23
CA LEU A 145 22.88 -16.95 7.80
C LEU A 145 22.68 -18.33 7.17
N LEU A 146 21.50 -18.57 6.58
CA LEU A 146 21.14 -19.89 6.03
C LEU A 146 21.50 -20.05 4.55
N ASP A 147 21.24 -19.03 3.74
CA ASP A 147 21.36 -19.11 2.29
C ASP A 147 21.60 -17.73 1.67
N ILE A 148 22.36 -17.71 0.57
CA ILE A 148 22.44 -16.57 -0.33
C ILE A 148 22.27 -17.09 -1.75
N SER A 149 21.28 -16.58 -2.47
CA SER A 149 21.06 -16.99 -3.85
C SER A 149 22.11 -16.40 -4.79
N GLU A 150 22.31 -17.05 -5.94
CA GLU A 150 22.89 -16.42 -7.13
C GLU A 150 22.16 -15.12 -7.49
N GLU A 151 22.80 -14.29 -8.32
CA GLU A 151 22.23 -13.06 -8.83
C GLU A 151 20.95 -13.35 -9.64
N LYS A 152 19.85 -12.69 -9.30
CA LYS A 152 18.54 -12.87 -9.94
C LYS A 152 17.99 -11.54 -10.43
N THR A 153 17.47 -11.53 -11.65
CA THR A 153 16.73 -10.38 -12.19
C THR A 153 15.26 -10.44 -11.76
N THR A 154 14.84 -9.49 -10.92
CA THR A 154 13.45 -9.34 -10.46
C THR A 154 12.77 -8.13 -11.12
N ALA A 155 11.50 -7.87 -10.81
CA ALA A 155 10.78 -6.70 -11.31
C ALA A 155 11.39 -5.38 -10.79
N ILE A 156 11.89 -5.36 -9.56
CA ILE A 156 12.42 -4.15 -8.90
C ILE A 156 13.93 -3.96 -9.06
N GLY A 157 14.66 -5.03 -9.44
CA GLY A 157 16.11 -4.98 -9.59
C GLY A 157 16.76 -6.33 -9.80
N VAL A 158 17.98 -6.30 -10.32
CA VAL A 158 18.94 -7.40 -10.21
C VAL A 158 19.47 -7.45 -8.77
N GLY A 159 19.45 -8.63 -8.15
CA GLY A 159 19.80 -8.74 -6.73
C GLY A 159 20.05 -10.17 -6.24
N HIS A 160 20.42 -10.27 -4.97
CA HIS A 160 20.62 -11.52 -4.25
C HIS A 160 19.58 -11.66 -3.15
N PHE A 161 19.01 -12.86 -3.01
CA PHE A 161 18.19 -13.18 -1.86
C PHE A 161 19.09 -13.66 -0.73
N VAL A 162 18.92 -13.08 0.45
CA VAL A 162 19.64 -13.44 1.67
C VAL A 162 18.61 -14.00 2.65
N THR A 163 18.82 -15.24 3.10
CA THR A 163 17.93 -15.95 4.03
C THR A 163 18.64 -16.12 5.36
N THR A 164 17.97 -15.74 6.44
CA THR A 164 18.47 -15.86 7.81
C THR A 164 17.49 -16.62 8.68
N GLU A 165 17.99 -17.29 9.71
CA GLU A 165 17.17 -17.84 10.80
C GLU A 165 17.51 -17.08 12.08
N THR A 166 16.49 -16.65 12.81
CA THR A 166 16.66 -16.12 14.16
C THR A 166 15.98 -17.06 15.14
N ILE A 167 16.74 -17.58 16.11
CA ILE A 167 16.21 -18.40 17.20
C ILE A 167 16.01 -17.48 18.41
N TYR A 168 14.82 -17.53 19.00
CA TYR A 168 14.45 -16.75 20.17
C TYR A 168 14.40 -17.67 21.40
N SER A 169 14.99 -17.21 22.50
CA SER A 169 15.09 -17.98 23.74
C SER A 169 14.72 -17.15 24.96
N ASP A 170 14.17 -17.80 25.99
CA ASP A 170 13.94 -17.18 27.30
C ASP A 170 15.25 -17.00 28.09
N ALA A 171 15.13 -16.46 29.31
CA ALA A 171 16.27 -16.21 30.20
C ALA A 171 17.02 -17.48 30.64
N SER A 172 16.41 -18.67 30.52
CA SER A 172 17.05 -19.95 30.80
C SER A 172 17.79 -20.53 29.58
N GLY A 173 17.61 -19.94 28.41
CA GLY A 173 18.12 -20.43 27.13
C GLY A 173 17.19 -21.43 26.44
N LYS A 174 15.98 -21.68 26.98
CA LYS A 174 14.98 -22.50 26.31
C LYS A 174 14.44 -21.74 25.10
N GLN A 175 14.38 -22.40 23.94
CA GLN A 175 13.79 -21.82 22.74
C GLN A 175 12.28 -21.58 22.94
N VAL A 176 11.82 -20.40 22.54
CA VAL A 176 10.41 -20.01 22.55
C VAL A 176 9.82 -19.88 21.15
N GLY A 177 10.68 -19.74 20.14
CA GLY A 177 10.29 -19.72 18.74
C GLY A 177 11.47 -19.45 17.81
N SER A 178 11.22 -19.49 16.51
CA SER A 178 12.18 -19.09 15.48
C SER A 178 11.52 -18.30 14.36
N MET A 179 12.34 -17.55 13.62
CA MET A 179 11.93 -16.83 12.42
C MET A 179 12.94 -17.05 11.30
N GLU A 180 12.52 -17.70 10.23
CA GLU A 180 13.23 -17.64 8.95
C GLU A 180 12.80 -16.38 8.21
N PHE A 181 13.76 -15.58 7.75
CA PHE A 181 13.51 -14.31 7.10
C PHE A 181 14.32 -14.19 5.82
N ARG A 182 13.63 -13.87 4.72
CA ARG A 182 14.25 -13.70 3.41
C ARG A 182 14.10 -12.30 2.90
N VAL A 183 15.23 -11.70 2.52
CA VAL A 183 15.32 -10.35 1.99
C VAL A 183 15.97 -10.38 0.62
N LEU A 184 15.48 -9.57 -0.31
CA LEU A 184 16.15 -9.26 -1.56
C LEU A 184 16.95 -7.97 -1.41
N LYS A 185 18.27 -8.06 -1.55
CA LYS A 185 19.16 -6.91 -1.76
C LYS A 185 19.35 -6.72 -3.26
N PHE A 186 19.01 -5.55 -3.79
CA PHE A 186 18.95 -5.34 -5.24
C PHE A 186 19.53 -3.99 -5.66
N LYS A 187 19.93 -3.89 -6.92
CA LYS A 187 20.32 -2.64 -7.58
C LYS A 187 19.08 -1.91 -8.09
N PRO A 188 18.69 -0.75 -7.52
CA PRO A 188 17.52 -0.01 -8.01
C PRO A 188 17.66 0.36 -9.49
N GLY A 189 16.55 0.38 -10.23
CA GLY A 189 16.53 0.76 -11.65
C GLY A 189 17.07 -0.30 -12.63
N THR A 190 17.53 -1.45 -12.14
CA THR A 190 18.01 -2.58 -12.97
C THR A 190 16.98 -3.69 -13.15
N GLY A 191 15.75 -3.49 -12.65
CA GLY A 191 14.68 -4.47 -12.73
C GLY A 191 14.29 -4.77 -14.18
N LYS A 192 13.54 -5.85 -14.38
CA LYS A 192 12.94 -6.13 -15.69
C LYS A 192 12.08 -4.92 -16.07
N LYS A 193 12.51 -4.16 -17.08
CA LYS A 193 11.61 -3.25 -17.78
C LYS A 193 10.51 -4.11 -18.36
N ASN A 194 9.31 -4.02 -17.80
CA ASN A 194 8.14 -4.49 -18.53
C ASN A 194 8.05 -3.62 -19.78
N GLU A 195 8.50 -4.16 -20.92
CA GLU A 195 8.22 -3.59 -22.24
C GLU A 195 6.72 -3.69 -22.59
N GLN A 196 5.93 -4.35 -21.74
CA GLN A 196 4.53 -3.97 -21.55
C GLN A 196 4.51 -2.66 -20.75
N ALA A 197 4.75 -1.56 -21.46
CA ALA A 197 4.25 -0.26 -21.03
C ALA A 197 2.81 -0.47 -20.53
N GLU A 198 2.53 0.02 -19.33
CA GLU A 198 1.18 0.33 -18.90
C GLU A 198 0.52 1.10 -20.06
N GLN A 199 -0.23 0.41 -20.92
CA GLN A 199 -1.13 1.08 -21.81
C GLN A 199 -2.16 1.69 -20.89
N LYS A 200 -2.03 2.99 -20.68
CA LYS A 200 -3.04 3.82 -20.02
C LYS A 200 -4.40 3.32 -20.53
N PRO A 201 -5.30 2.83 -19.66
CA PRO A 201 -6.57 2.31 -20.14
C PRO A 201 -7.24 3.38 -20.99
N PRO A 202 -7.86 2.99 -22.13
CA PRO A 202 -8.38 3.97 -23.07
C PRO A 202 -9.41 4.86 -22.38
N ARG A 203 -9.41 6.15 -22.75
CA ARG A 203 -10.32 7.13 -22.17
C ARG A 203 -11.78 6.67 -22.38
N PRO A 204 -12.63 6.66 -21.34
CA PRO A 204 -14.02 6.25 -21.49
C PRO A 204 -14.73 7.09 -22.55
N LYS A 205 -15.38 6.41 -23.51
CA LYS A 205 -16.19 7.09 -24.53
C LYS A 205 -17.51 7.58 -23.91
N PRO A 206 -17.93 8.83 -24.19
CA PRO A 206 -19.27 9.30 -23.85
C PRO A 206 -20.35 8.36 -24.39
N ALA A 207 -21.45 8.21 -23.65
CA ALA A 207 -22.60 7.46 -24.14
C ALA A 207 -23.19 8.18 -25.37
N SER A 208 -23.33 7.45 -26.47
CA SER A 208 -23.97 7.94 -27.69
C SER A 208 -25.31 7.24 -27.92
N ASN A 209 -26.27 7.98 -28.45
CA ASN A 209 -27.58 7.50 -28.87
C ASN A 209 -28.11 8.41 -29.98
N SER A 210 -29.24 8.03 -30.59
CA SER A 210 -29.82 8.75 -31.74
C SER A 210 -30.08 10.26 -31.53
N SER A 211 -30.15 10.74 -30.29
CA SER A 211 -30.32 12.18 -29.97
C SER A 211 -29.00 12.94 -29.87
N THR A 212 -27.87 12.25 -29.77
CA THR A 212 -26.52 12.84 -29.61
C THR A 212 -25.49 12.34 -30.62
N ASP A 213 -25.77 11.30 -31.41
CA ASP A 213 -24.83 10.74 -32.40
C ASP A 213 -24.34 11.83 -33.37
N TRP A 214 -25.24 12.69 -33.85
CA TRP A 214 -24.89 13.81 -34.74
C TRP A 214 -23.88 14.79 -34.15
N PHE A 215 -23.84 14.94 -32.82
CA PHE A 215 -22.89 15.82 -32.13
C PHE A 215 -21.51 15.17 -32.10
N TRP A 216 -21.43 13.89 -31.75
CA TRP A 216 -20.17 13.15 -31.74
C TRP A 216 -19.60 12.89 -33.14
N ASP A 217 -20.47 12.65 -34.13
CA ASP A 217 -20.09 12.58 -35.54
C ASP A 217 -19.46 13.89 -36.02
N ALA A 218 -19.98 15.04 -35.56
CA ALA A 218 -19.38 16.32 -35.85
C ALA A 218 -18.00 16.48 -35.18
N CYS A 219 -17.85 16.06 -33.92
CA CYS A 219 -16.55 16.05 -33.24
C CYS A 219 -15.51 15.18 -33.96
N ASN A 220 -15.91 14.01 -34.48
CA ASN A 220 -15.05 13.14 -35.30
C ASN A 220 -14.58 13.82 -36.61
N ASN A 221 -15.38 14.76 -37.13
CA ASN A 221 -15.02 15.59 -38.28
C ASN A 221 -14.32 16.89 -37.88
N LYS A 222 -13.94 17.06 -36.60
CA LYS A 222 -13.32 18.27 -36.03
C LYS A 222 -14.19 19.52 -36.22
N GLU A 223 -15.51 19.34 -36.12
CA GLU A 223 -16.50 20.40 -36.11
C GLU A 223 -17.24 20.44 -34.75
N LEU A 224 -17.26 21.61 -34.09
CA LEU A 224 -18.07 21.80 -32.90
C LEU A 224 -19.45 22.32 -33.30
N ARG A 225 -20.47 21.46 -33.24
CA ARG A 225 -21.86 21.82 -33.58
C ARG A 225 -22.73 21.97 -32.33
N ILE A 226 -23.62 22.96 -32.34
CA ILE A 226 -24.60 23.18 -31.26
C ILE A 226 -26.02 23.07 -31.82
N GLN A 227 -26.91 22.45 -31.05
CA GLN A 227 -28.30 22.26 -31.43
C GLN A 227 -29.03 23.62 -31.49
N SER A 228 -29.75 23.86 -32.58
CA SER A 228 -30.51 25.08 -32.84
C SER A 228 -31.97 24.76 -33.15
N CYS A 229 -32.90 25.53 -32.60
CA CYS A 229 -34.31 25.41 -32.92
C CYS A 229 -34.64 26.15 -34.22
N ASN A 230 -35.28 25.47 -35.18
CA ASN A 230 -35.67 26.11 -36.44
C ASN A 230 -36.75 27.18 -36.30
N ASP A 231 -37.61 27.05 -35.28
CA ASP A 231 -38.74 27.97 -35.05
C ASP A 231 -38.33 29.23 -34.28
N CYS A 232 -37.58 29.10 -33.17
CA CYS A 232 -37.24 30.23 -32.30
C CYS A 232 -35.75 30.61 -32.29
N LYS A 233 -34.91 29.88 -33.03
CA LYS A 233 -33.45 30.07 -33.13
C LYS A 233 -32.67 29.94 -31.82
N ASN A 234 -33.30 29.42 -30.76
CA ASN A 234 -32.61 29.13 -29.50
C ASN A 234 -31.52 28.08 -29.70
N LEU A 235 -30.31 28.38 -29.22
CA LEU A 235 -29.19 27.45 -29.11
C LEU A 235 -29.24 26.74 -27.76
N GLN A 236 -28.92 25.44 -27.74
CA GLN A 236 -28.95 24.67 -26.50
C GLN A 236 -27.89 23.59 -26.43
N HIS A 237 -27.34 23.43 -25.23
CA HIS A 237 -26.46 22.35 -24.84
C HIS A 237 -26.71 22.01 -23.36
N PRO A 238 -26.71 20.73 -22.95
CA PRO A 238 -26.58 19.53 -23.79
C PRO A 238 -27.77 19.38 -24.77
N PRO A 239 -27.61 18.60 -25.87
CA PRO A 239 -28.70 18.32 -26.79
C PRO A 239 -29.94 17.77 -26.08
N ALA A 240 -31.12 18.21 -26.51
CA ALA A 240 -32.39 17.72 -26.00
C ALA A 240 -33.33 17.33 -27.15
N VAL A 241 -34.32 16.49 -26.86
CA VAL A 241 -35.31 16.03 -27.85
C VAL A 241 -36.39 17.07 -28.20
N ARG A 242 -36.37 18.22 -27.53
CA ARG A 242 -37.24 19.38 -27.78
C ARG A 242 -36.50 20.68 -27.44
N CYS A 243 -36.91 21.79 -28.03
CA CYS A 243 -36.37 23.10 -27.71
C CYS A 243 -36.68 23.47 -26.24
N LEU A 244 -35.65 23.85 -25.48
CA LEU A 244 -35.79 24.25 -24.07
C LEU A 244 -36.51 25.59 -23.89
N SER A 245 -36.61 26.40 -24.95
CA SER A 245 -37.28 27.70 -24.93
C SER A 245 -38.75 27.61 -25.36
N CYS A 246 -39.04 27.06 -26.55
CA CYS A 246 -40.40 27.05 -27.11
C CYS A 246 -41.07 25.66 -27.16
N GLY A 247 -40.36 24.58 -26.85
CA GLY A 247 -40.89 23.21 -26.89
C GLY A 247 -40.98 22.55 -28.27
N SER A 248 -40.59 23.25 -29.35
CA SER A 248 -40.58 22.68 -30.71
C SER A 248 -39.67 21.45 -30.83
N VAL A 249 -40.05 20.52 -31.70
CA VAL A 249 -39.24 19.34 -32.09
C VAL A 249 -38.49 19.55 -33.41
N LEU A 250 -38.66 20.71 -34.06
CA LEU A 250 -37.92 21.09 -35.27
C LEU A 250 -36.54 21.61 -34.86
N LEU A 251 -35.63 20.68 -34.63
CA LEU A 251 -34.27 20.93 -34.19
C LEU A 251 -33.29 20.60 -35.32
N ASP A 252 -32.30 21.45 -35.49
CA ASP A 252 -31.15 21.27 -36.37
C ASP A 252 -29.88 21.62 -35.58
N SER A 253 -28.75 21.86 -36.26
CA SER A 253 -27.50 22.29 -35.64
C SER A 253 -26.85 23.42 -36.43
N ILE A 254 -26.05 24.22 -35.73
CA ILE A 254 -25.12 25.18 -36.34
C ILE A 254 -23.69 24.77 -36.01
N THR A 255 -22.77 25.01 -36.93
CA THR A 255 -21.32 24.92 -36.65
C THR A 255 -20.88 26.20 -35.96
N THR A 256 -20.24 26.07 -34.81
CA THR A 256 -19.74 27.21 -34.02
C THR A 256 -18.41 27.72 -34.54
N SER A 257 -17.98 28.91 -34.10
CA SER A 257 -16.63 29.42 -34.35
C SER A 257 -15.54 28.59 -33.66
N GLY A 258 -15.91 27.80 -32.65
CA GLY A 258 -14.99 27.08 -31.78
C GLY A 258 -14.29 27.97 -30.76
N LYS A 259 -14.67 29.25 -30.64
CA LYS A 259 -14.09 30.20 -29.68
C LYS A 259 -15.08 30.50 -28.56
N GLY A 260 -14.54 30.82 -27.39
CA GLY A 260 -15.33 31.19 -26.23
C GLY A 260 -14.48 31.78 -25.11
N SER A 261 -15.10 31.93 -23.94
CA SER A 261 -14.42 32.36 -22.72
C SER A 261 -14.72 31.41 -21.56
N LEU A 262 -13.78 31.28 -20.62
CA LEU A 262 -13.98 30.44 -19.44
C LEU A 262 -15.01 31.07 -18.49
N HIS A 263 -16.19 30.48 -18.37
CA HIS A 263 -17.23 30.98 -17.48
C HIS A 263 -17.00 30.59 -16.01
N SER A 264 -16.61 29.34 -15.78
CA SER A 264 -16.27 28.78 -14.45
C SER A 264 -15.49 27.48 -14.62
N TRP A 265 -14.77 27.03 -13.59
CA TRP A 265 -14.03 25.77 -13.63
C TRP A 265 -13.97 25.07 -12.27
N ALA A 266 -13.64 23.77 -12.29
CA ALA A 266 -13.31 22.97 -11.12
C ALA A 266 -12.20 21.96 -11.48
N ILE A 267 -11.39 21.55 -10.50
CA ILE A 267 -10.33 20.54 -10.69
C ILE A 267 -10.68 19.30 -9.89
N ALA A 268 -10.71 18.15 -10.57
CA ALA A 268 -10.85 16.87 -9.92
C ALA A 268 -9.49 16.39 -9.40
N HIS A 269 -9.29 16.45 -8.08
CA HIS A 269 -8.04 16.01 -7.45
C HIS A 269 -8.03 14.50 -7.14
N TYR A 270 -9.14 13.95 -6.59
CA TYR A 270 -9.25 12.55 -6.20
C TYR A 270 -10.70 12.00 -6.32
N PRO A 271 -10.90 10.70 -6.61
CA PRO A 271 -9.85 9.73 -7.00
C PRO A 271 -9.35 10.01 -8.42
N GLN A 272 -8.06 9.70 -8.66
CA GLN A 272 -7.51 9.76 -10.01
C GLN A 272 -7.87 8.47 -10.76
N VAL A 273 -8.47 8.61 -11.94
CA VAL A 273 -8.83 7.49 -12.81
C VAL A 273 -7.72 7.35 -13.85
N PRO A 274 -7.08 6.18 -13.98
CA PRO A 274 -5.91 6.00 -14.84
C PRO A 274 -6.11 6.41 -16.30
N ALA A 275 -7.34 6.45 -16.79
CA ALA A 275 -7.68 6.81 -18.17
C ALA A 275 -7.64 8.34 -18.46
N PHE A 276 -7.44 9.19 -17.44
CA PHE A 276 -7.42 10.66 -17.56
C PHE A 276 -6.04 11.23 -17.24
N ASP A 277 -5.73 12.40 -17.79
CA ASP A 277 -4.54 13.19 -17.45
C ASP A 277 -4.90 14.18 -16.34
N TYR A 278 -3.95 14.43 -15.43
CA TYR A 278 -4.11 15.33 -14.29
C TYR A 278 -3.07 16.46 -14.35
N PRO A 279 -3.41 17.70 -13.91
CA PRO A 279 -4.67 18.11 -13.28
C PRO A 279 -5.87 18.07 -14.25
N LEU A 280 -6.96 17.40 -13.84
CA LEU A 280 -8.16 17.28 -14.66
C LEU A 280 -9.03 18.52 -14.48
N ILE A 281 -8.77 19.54 -15.28
CA ILE A 281 -9.51 20.81 -15.28
C ILE A 281 -10.82 20.60 -16.05
N VAL A 282 -11.95 20.81 -15.39
CA VAL A 282 -13.30 20.78 -15.98
C VAL A 282 -13.82 22.20 -16.06
N GLY A 283 -13.91 22.75 -17.27
CA GLY A 283 -14.37 24.10 -17.54
C GLY A 283 -15.80 24.13 -18.09
N LEU A 284 -16.55 25.15 -17.69
CA LEU A 284 -17.76 25.59 -18.37
C LEU A 284 -17.36 26.73 -19.31
N VAL A 285 -17.42 26.51 -20.61
CA VAL A 285 -17.03 27.47 -21.65
C VAL A 285 -18.27 28.17 -22.18
N GLU A 286 -18.28 29.49 -22.18
CA GLU A 286 -19.30 30.30 -22.86
C GLU A 286 -18.82 30.60 -24.28
N LEU A 287 -19.44 29.96 -25.27
CA LEU A 287 -19.10 30.14 -26.68
C LEU A 287 -19.52 31.53 -27.16
N GLU A 288 -18.89 32.04 -28.22
CA GLU A 288 -19.22 33.34 -28.82
C GLU A 288 -20.70 33.44 -29.26
N GLU A 289 -21.33 32.30 -29.58
CA GLU A 289 -22.76 32.23 -29.92
C GLU A 289 -23.70 32.36 -28.70
N GLY A 290 -23.16 32.40 -27.48
CA GLY A 290 -23.90 32.65 -26.23
C GLY A 290 -24.44 31.40 -25.51
N VAL A 291 -24.01 30.21 -25.94
CA VAL A 291 -24.36 28.92 -25.31
C VAL A 291 -23.18 28.39 -24.51
N ARG A 292 -23.46 27.71 -23.39
CA ARG A 292 -22.42 27.14 -22.53
C ARG A 292 -22.23 25.64 -22.75
N LEU A 293 -20.98 25.22 -22.73
CA LEU A 293 -20.54 23.85 -22.99
C LEU A 293 -19.55 23.41 -21.90
N VAL A 294 -19.75 22.22 -21.33
CA VAL A 294 -18.77 21.62 -20.42
C VAL A 294 -17.69 20.91 -21.25
N SER A 295 -16.43 21.15 -20.92
CA SER A 295 -15.26 20.59 -21.60
C SER A 295 -14.06 20.50 -20.65
N ASN A 296 -13.02 19.71 -20.97
CA ASN A 296 -11.74 19.92 -20.28
C ASN A 296 -11.00 21.11 -20.87
N ILE A 297 -10.29 21.81 -19.99
CA ILE A 297 -9.34 22.84 -20.38
C ILE A 297 -7.95 22.21 -20.37
N THR A 298 -7.24 22.31 -21.49
CA THR A 298 -5.91 21.72 -21.70
C THR A 298 -4.91 22.82 -22.03
N ASP A 299 -3.61 22.47 -22.02
CA ASP A 299 -2.51 23.40 -22.32
C ASP A 299 -2.48 24.64 -21.41
N VAL A 300 -2.81 24.46 -20.13
CA VAL A 300 -2.80 25.51 -19.10
C VAL A 300 -2.57 24.90 -17.73
N GLU A 301 -1.77 25.56 -16.89
CA GLU A 301 -1.62 25.17 -15.49
C GLU A 301 -2.79 25.71 -14.63
N PRO A 302 -3.21 25.00 -13.56
CA PRO A 302 -4.30 25.43 -12.68
C PRO A 302 -4.22 26.88 -12.21
N GLU A 303 -3.00 27.35 -11.92
CA GLU A 303 -2.73 28.69 -11.39
C GLU A 303 -2.92 29.79 -12.42
N GLU A 304 -2.94 29.46 -13.72
CA GLU A 304 -3.11 30.39 -14.83
C GLU A 304 -4.59 30.56 -15.25
N LEU A 305 -5.51 29.80 -14.65
CA LEU A 305 -6.93 29.84 -14.98
C LEU A 305 -7.62 31.08 -14.42
N GLU A 306 -8.11 31.94 -15.33
CA GLU A 306 -8.91 33.10 -14.98
C GLU A 306 -10.32 33.04 -15.60
N ILE A 307 -11.34 33.41 -14.83
CA ILE A 307 -12.70 33.59 -15.37
C ILE A 307 -12.66 34.68 -16.44
N GLY A 308 -13.20 34.39 -17.61
CA GLY A 308 -13.20 35.26 -18.78
C GLY A 308 -12.02 35.02 -19.73
N MET A 309 -11.05 34.15 -19.39
CA MET A 309 -9.92 33.89 -20.28
C MET A 309 -10.38 33.39 -21.66
N PRO A 310 -9.79 33.88 -22.76
CA PRO A 310 -10.17 33.48 -24.10
C PRO A 310 -9.70 32.05 -24.39
N LEU A 311 -10.61 31.23 -24.92
CA LEU A 311 -10.39 29.83 -25.23
C LEU A 311 -10.73 29.51 -26.68
N GLU A 312 -10.00 28.58 -27.27
CA GLU A 312 -10.33 27.97 -28.57
C GLU A 312 -10.46 26.45 -28.45
N VAL A 313 -11.29 25.87 -29.31
CA VAL A 313 -11.51 24.42 -29.37
C VAL A 313 -10.22 23.71 -29.76
N HIS A 314 -9.93 22.65 -29.02
CA HIS A 314 -8.85 21.71 -29.25
C HIS A 314 -9.44 20.31 -29.41
N TRP A 315 -8.80 19.44 -30.19
CA TRP A 315 -9.35 18.13 -30.53
C TRP A 315 -8.47 17.04 -29.94
N LEU A 316 -9.05 16.23 -29.06
CA LEU A 316 -8.40 15.05 -28.49
C LEU A 316 -8.91 13.80 -29.21
N ASP A 317 -8.06 13.22 -30.05
CA ASP A 317 -8.32 11.93 -30.70
C ASP A 317 -8.09 10.81 -29.67
N VAL A 318 -9.17 10.17 -29.20
CA VAL A 318 -9.14 9.10 -28.17
C VAL A 318 -8.72 7.77 -28.79
N ASP A 319 -9.18 7.51 -30.00
CA ASP A 319 -8.73 6.43 -30.88
C ASP A 319 -9.02 6.80 -32.35
N ASN A 320 -8.89 5.84 -33.26
CA ASN A 320 -9.09 6.06 -34.70
C ASN A 320 -10.54 6.41 -35.09
N GLU A 321 -11.51 6.24 -34.19
CA GLU A 321 -12.95 6.37 -34.47
C GLU A 321 -13.64 7.41 -33.58
N PHE A 322 -12.95 7.98 -32.58
CA PHE A 322 -13.58 8.87 -31.61
C PHE A 322 -12.71 10.07 -31.21
N THR A 323 -13.23 11.27 -31.46
CA THR A 323 -12.60 12.55 -31.12
C THR A 323 -13.46 13.32 -30.11
N LEU A 324 -12.81 13.87 -29.07
CA LEU A 324 -13.44 14.73 -28.06
C LEU A 324 -13.11 16.20 -28.32
N HIS A 325 -14.10 17.08 -28.10
CA HIS A 325 -13.83 18.51 -27.96
C HIS A 325 -13.14 18.77 -26.61
N GLN A 326 -12.10 19.58 -26.66
CA GLN A 326 -11.41 20.21 -25.54
C GLN A 326 -11.30 21.70 -25.80
N PHE A 327 -10.87 22.48 -24.82
CA PHE A 327 -10.56 23.90 -25.01
C PHE A 327 -9.18 24.20 -24.45
N LYS A 328 -8.48 25.14 -25.08
CA LYS A 328 -7.18 25.62 -24.60
C LYS A 328 -7.12 27.15 -24.66
N PRO A 329 -6.26 27.82 -23.88
CA PRO A 329 -6.08 29.25 -23.95
C PRO A 329 -5.67 29.73 -25.36
N ILE A 330 -6.21 30.87 -25.77
CA ILE A 330 -5.68 31.61 -26.92
C ILE A 330 -4.50 32.44 -26.42
N HIS A 331 -3.28 31.99 -26.69
CA HIS A 331 -2.09 32.79 -26.41
C HIS A 331 -1.88 33.83 -27.53
N ASP A 332 -2.06 35.10 -27.18
CA ASP A 332 -1.54 36.19 -28.00
C ASP A 332 -0.02 36.23 -27.82
N GLU A 333 0.75 36.11 -28.91
CA GLU A 333 2.19 36.36 -28.89
C GLU A 333 2.45 37.85 -28.58
N LYS A 334 2.47 38.21 -27.29
CA LYS A 334 3.19 39.38 -26.73
C LYS A 334 3.05 39.51 -25.21
N GLN A 335 4.23 39.67 -24.60
CA GLN A 335 4.56 40.30 -23.31
C GLN A 335 4.74 39.39 -22.09
N GLU A 336 5.98 38.90 -21.95
CA GLU A 336 6.67 38.75 -20.65
C GLU A 336 6.98 40.14 -20.04
N SER A 337 7.21 40.15 -18.72
CA SER A 337 7.53 41.26 -17.78
C SER A 337 6.28 41.83 -17.08
N GLU A 338 6.15 41.92 -15.74
CA GLU A 338 7.13 42.01 -14.66
C GLU A 338 6.57 41.37 -13.36
N ILE A 339 7.43 40.70 -12.60
CA ILE A 339 7.22 40.34 -11.19
C ILE A 339 7.71 41.50 -10.34
N GLU A 340 6.87 42.03 -9.43
CA GLU A 340 7.38 42.68 -8.22
C GLU A 340 6.38 42.67 -7.05
N ASN A 341 6.78 41.94 -5.99
CA ASN A 341 6.62 42.19 -4.55
C ASN A 341 5.30 42.74 -3.98
N THR A 342 4.72 42.01 -3.01
CA THR A 342 4.50 42.59 -1.67
C THR A 342 4.30 41.52 -0.58
N GLU A 343 4.94 41.78 0.56
CA GLU A 343 4.97 40.99 1.78
C GLU A 343 3.73 41.20 2.68
N THR A 344 3.57 40.26 3.63
CA THR A 344 2.92 40.36 4.96
C THR A 344 1.39 40.50 5.08
N ASN A 345 0.75 39.53 5.74
CA ASN A 345 0.48 39.62 7.18
C ASN A 345 -0.17 38.37 7.80
N ASN A 346 0.21 38.16 9.06
CA ASN A 346 -0.31 37.21 10.04
C ASN A 346 -1.83 37.27 10.22
N ASN A 347 -2.45 36.14 10.53
CA ASN A 347 -3.22 36.00 11.77
C ASN A 347 -3.54 34.55 12.14
N ASN A 348 -3.18 34.21 13.38
CA ASN A 348 -3.64 33.05 14.13
C ASN A 348 -5.16 33.07 14.29
N GLN A 349 -5.82 31.93 14.10
CA GLN A 349 -7.00 31.58 14.89
C GLN A 349 -6.92 30.13 15.37
N THR A 350 -6.82 30.03 16.69
CA THR A 350 -7.05 28.86 17.53
C THR A 350 -8.53 28.46 17.51
N PHE A 351 -8.81 27.16 17.49
CA PHE A 351 -10.03 26.60 18.05
C PHE A 351 -9.68 25.33 18.86
N ASN A 352 -9.86 25.41 20.18
CA ASN A 352 -10.15 24.27 21.05
C ASN A 352 -11.50 23.68 20.58
N GLY A 353 -11.71 22.38 20.47
CA GLY A 353 -11.48 21.36 21.48
C GLY A 353 -12.79 21.16 22.24
N ASP A 354 -13.57 20.15 21.86
CA ASP A 354 -14.65 19.62 22.70
C ASP A 354 -14.68 18.09 22.57
N GLN A 355 -14.35 17.45 23.68
CA GLN A 355 -14.54 16.04 23.95
C GLN A 355 -16.03 15.81 24.28
N ASN A 356 -16.62 14.74 23.76
CA ASN A 356 -17.73 14.10 24.43
C ASN A 356 -17.55 12.59 24.38
N ASN A 357 -17.40 12.06 25.59
CA ASN A 357 -17.31 10.67 25.95
C ASN A 357 -18.74 10.15 26.14
N SER A 358 -19.09 8.97 25.63
CA SER A 358 -20.26 8.23 26.10
C SER A 358 -19.98 6.73 26.18
N GLU A 359 -19.71 6.30 27.41
CA GLU A 359 -20.10 5.07 28.08
C GLU A 359 -20.47 3.84 27.22
N THR A 360 -19.52 2.90 27.25
CA THR A 360 -19.65 1.45 27.45
C THR A 360 -21.06 0.83 27.49
N LYS A 361 -21.28 -0.11 26.57
CA LYS A 361 -22.27 -1.18 26.71
C LYS A 361 -21.59 -2.55 26.61
N SER A 362 -21.66 -3.28 27.73
CA SER A 362 -21.65 -4.74 27.90
C SER A 362 -20.76 -5.57 26.98
N GLU A 363 -19.66 -6.08 27.55
CA GLU A 363 -18.86 -7.20 27.05
C GLU A 363 -19.75 -8.41 26.76
N GLN A 364 -20.03 -8.63 25.47
CA GLN A 364 -20.30 -9.97 24.98
C GLN A 364 -18.96 -10.70 24.97
N ARG A 365 -18.85 -11.85 25.66
CA ARG A 365 -17.74 -12.78 25.42
C ARG A 365 -17.61 -12.95 23.91
N HIS A 366 -16.46 -12.60 23.35
CA HIS A 366 -16.20 -12.79 21.92
C HIS A 366 -16.20 -14.30 21.67
N VAL A 367 -17.36 -14.85 21.33
CA VAL A 367 -17.54 -16.28 21.07
C VAL A 367 -16.81 -16.57 19.78
N SER A 368 -15.93 -17.58 19.79
CA SER A 368 -15.30 -18.08 18.57
C SER A 368 -16.35 -18.29 17.47
N LYS A 369 -16.07 -17.85 16.25
CA LYS A 369 -16.94 -18.13 15.09
C LYS A 369 -16.75 -19.56 14.58
N LEU A 370 -15.71 -20.23 15.06
CA LEU A 370 -15.36 -21.60 14.72
C LEU A 370 -15.95 -22.56 15.75
N ASP A 371 -16.72 -23.53 15.26
CA ASP A 371 -17.08 -24.71 16.03
C ASP A 371 -16.08 -25.85 15.69
N PRO A 372 -15.24 -26.29 16.65
CA PRO A 372 -14.28 -27.37 16.43
C PRO A 372 -14.93 -28.69 15.95
N GLU A 373 -16.20 -28.94 16.29
CA GLU A 373 -16.90 -30.17 15.89
C GLU A 373 -17.32 -30.13 14.43
N THR A 374 -17.60 -28.94 13.88
CA THR A 374 -18.14 -28.81 12.52
C THR A 374 -17.10 -28.41 11.49
N VAL A 375 -15.96 -27.83 11.88
CA VAL A 375 -14.94 -27.36 10.92
C VAL A 375 -14.47 -28.47 9.98
N GLN A 376 -14.43 -28.18 8.69
CA GLN A 376 -13.98 -29.07 7.61
C GLN A 376 -12.91 -28.42 6.73
N ILE A 377 -12.17 -29.26 6.01
CA ILE A 377 -11.33 -28.81 4.89
C ILE A 377 -12.24 -28.18 3.84
N GLY A 378 -11.84 -27.01 3.35
CA GLY A 378 -12.59 -26.19 2.40
C GLY A 378 -13.42 -25.08 3.05
N ASP A 379 -13.56 -25.06 4.37
CA ASP A 379 -14.26 -23.95 5.05
C ASP A 379 -13.51 -22.63 4.82
N GLU A 380 -14.25 -21.63 4.34
CA GLU A 380 -13.71 -20.30 4.05
C GLU A 380 -13.78 -19.40 5.28
N LEU A 381 -12.70 -18.64 5.50
CA LEU A 381 -12.69 -17.57 6.48
C LEU A 381 -13.42 -16.35 5.89
N PRO A 382 -14.09 -15.52 6.72
CA PRO A 382 -14.75 -14.32 6.24
C PRO A 382 -13.77 -13.36 5.56
N ASN A 383 -14.11 -12.85 4.38
CA ASN A 383 -13.32 -11.82 3.72
C ASN A 383 -13.17 -10.60 4.64
N SER A 384 -11.95 -10.06 4.73
CA SER A 384 -11.62 -8.94 5.60
C SER A 384 -10.91 -7.83 4.82
N PRO A 385 -11.64 -6.79 4.38
CA PRO A 385 -11.04 -5.61 3.78
C PRO A 385 -10.34 -4.78 4.86
N VAL A 386 -9.08 -4.43 4.60
CA VAL A 386 -8.22 -3.64 5.48
C VAL A 386 -7.79 -2.39 4.72
N PRO A 387 -8.34 -1.21 5.07
CA PRO A 387 -7.86 0.06 4.54
C PRO A 387 -6.41 0.30 4.95
N ILE A 388 -5.53 0.49 3.98
CA ILE A 388 -4.12 0.79 4.19
C ILE A 388 -3.99 2.31 4.26
N THR A 389 -3.94 2.84 5.49
CA THR A 389 -3.75 4.26 5.72
C THR A 389 -2.29 4.57 6.06
N THR A 390 -1.86 5.81 5.88
CA THR A 390 -0.57 6.29 6.43
C THR A 390 -0.48 6.01 7.93
N LEU A 391 -1.58 6.21 8.67
CA LEU A 391 -1.65 5.91 10.10
C LEU A 391 -1.36 4.44 10.38
N LEU A 392 -2.00 3.51 9.64
CA LEU A 392 -1.74 2.08 9.78
C LEU A 392 -0.26 1.79 9.57
N ILE A 393 0.30 2.17 8.41
CA ILE A 393 1.69 1.87 8.05
C ILE A 393 2.67 2.40 9.10
N VAL A 394 2.56 3.68 9.47
CA VAL A 394 3.50 4.32 10.39
C VAL A 394 3.35 3.77 11.81
N SER A 395 2.12 3.63 12.31
CA SER A 395 1.89 3.14 13.67
C SER A 395 2.33 1.69 13.85
N THR A 396 2.10 0.83 12.86
CA THR A 396 2.49 -0.58 12.93
C THR A 396 3.99 -0.77 12.70
N ALA A 397 4.65 0.06 11.88
CA ALA A 397 6.11 0.09 11.78
C ALA A 397 6.77 0.42 13.13
N LEU A 398 6.25 1.43 13.85
CA LEU A 398 6.70 1.77 15.20
C LEU A 398 6.42 0.64 16.20
N ALA A 399 5.21 0.06 16.19
CA ALA A 399 4.81 -1.00 17.10
C ALA A 399 5.62 -2.29 16.91
N THR A 400 5.94 -2.62 15.65
CA THR A 400 6.80 -3.77 15.28
C THR A 400 8.28 -3.47 15.47
N ARG A 401 8.62 -2.21 15.79
CA ARG A 401 9.99 -1.67 15.96
C ARG A 401 10.85 -1.79 14.70
N ASP A 402 10.18 -1.86 13.55
CA ASP A 402 10.83 -1.81 12.26
C ASP A 402 10.93 -0.36 11.81
N TYR A 403 12.02 0.27 12.21
CA TYR A 403 12.25 1.68 11.97
C TYR A 403 12.86 1.98 10.61
N GLN A 404 12.78 1.07 9.62
CA GLN A 404 13.26 1.38 8.28
C GLN A 404 12.53 2.61 7.75
N ASP A 405 13.31 3.59 7.25
CA ASP A 405 12.84 4.90 6.81
C ASP A 405 11.69 4.83 5.79
N VAL A 406 11.70 3.82 4.92
CA VAL A 406 10.68 3.57 3.89
C VAL A 406 9.26 3.38 4.41
N HIS A 407 9.06 3.14 5.71
CA HIS A 407 7.74 2.98 6.32
C HIS A 407 7.16 4.29 6.87
N HIS A 408 7.94 5.36 6.93
CA HIS A 408 7.52 6.62 7.53
C HIS A 408 8.11 7.89 6.91
N ASP A 409 9.03 7.76 5.94
CA ASP A 409 9.56 8.85 5.13
C ASP A 409 9.29 8.59 3.63
N PRO A 410 8.32 9.30 3.02
CA PRO A 410 8.02 9.20 1.59
C PRO A 410 9.23 9.47 0.69
N LYS A 411 10.13 10.40 1.05
CA LYS A 411 11.31 10.71 0.25
C LYS A 411 12.31 9.56 0.28
N ALA A 412 12.46 8.91 1.43
CA ALA A 412 13.29 7.72 1.54
C ALA A 412 12.74 6.57 0.69
N ALA A 413 11.43 6.34 0.71
CA ALA A 413 10.77 5.34 -0.14
C ALA A 413 10.96 5.64 -1.65
N GLN A 414 10.75 6.89 -2.06
CA GLN A 414 10.96 7.37 -3.43
C GLN A 414 12.40 7.25 -3.90
N SER A 415 13.37 7.54 -3.03
CA SER A 415 14.79 7.35 -3.35
C SER A 415 15.16 5.89 -3.64
N LYS A 416 14.36 4.94 -3.13
CA LYS A 416 14.49 3.49 -3.35
C LYS A 416 13.56 2.97 -4.47
N GLY A 417 12.92 3.87 -5.21
CA GLY A 417 12.10 3.55 -6.38
C GLY A 417 10.64 3.19 -6.09
N MET A 418 10.15 3.44 -4.88
CA MET A 418 8.74 3.22 -4.51
C MET A 418 7.94 4.52 -4.66
N PRO A 419 6.65 4.49 -5.02
CA PRO A 419 5.85 5.72 -5.20
C PRO A 419 5.63 6.49 -3.88
N ASP A 420 5.48 5.77 -2.77
CA ASP A 420 5.27 6.31 -1.43
C ASP A 420 5.76 5.29 -0.38
N ILE A 421 5.62 5.60 0.92
CA ILE A 421 5.83 4.65 2.01
C ILE A 421 5.00 3.38 1.78
N PHE A 422 5.47 2.26 2.31
CA PHE A 422 4.78 0.98 2.16
C PHE A 422 4.78 0.17 3.44
N MET A 423 3.77 -0.68 3.57
CA MET A 423 3.57 -1.52 4.75
C MET A 423 4.66 -2.60 4.87
N ASN A 424 5.19 -2.80 6.07
CA ASN A 424 6.19 -3.85 6.32
C ASN A 424 5.55 -5.25 6.45
N ILE A 425 6.38 -6.29 6.30
CA ILE A 425 5.94 -7.69 6.40
C ILE A 425 5.46 -8.07 7.81
N LEU A 426 6.01 -7.43 8.84
CA LEU A 426 5.66 -7.70 10.24
C LEU A 426 4.21 -7.27 10.53
N THR A 427 3.77 -6.17 9.91
CA THR A 427 2.37 -5.73 9.92
C THR A 427 1.47 -6.72 9.20
N SER A 428 1.92 -7.28 8.08
CA SER A 428 1.17 -8.33 7.39
C SER A 428 0.97 -9.57 8.28
N ALA A 429 2.01 -10.00 8.99
CA ALA A 429 1.92 -11.10 9.95
C ALA A 429 0.95 -10.79 11.09
N GLY A 430 1.01 -9.58 11.67
CA GLY A 430 0.09 -9.15 12.71
C GLY A 430 -1.38 -9.11 12.24
N ILE A 431 -1.64 -8.53 11.07
CA ILE A 431 -2.98 -8.40 10.49
C ILE A 431 -3.57 -9.77 10.12
N VAL A 432 -2.77 -10.68 9.55
CA VAL A 432 -3.21 -12.05 9.25
C VAL A 432 -3.46 -12.83 10.54
N SER A 433 -2.58 -12.71 11.54
CA SER A 433 -2.76 -13.37 12.84
C SER A 433 -4.05 -12.91 13.52
N ARG A 434 -4.30 -11.59 13.57
CA ARG A 434 -5.54 -11.01 14.08
C ARG A 434 -6.76 -11.58 13.38
N TRP A 435 -6.77 -11.57 12.05
CA TRP A 435 -7.90 -12.06 11.26
C TRP A 435 -8.19 -13.55 11.51
N ILE A 436 -7.16 -14.37 11.70
CA ILE A 436 -7.32 -15.79 12.06
C ILE A 436 -7.80 -15.94 13.51
N ASN A 437 -7.30 -15.14 14.45
CA ASN A 437 -7.78 -15.12 15.85
C ASN A 437 -9.27 -14.75 15.91
N ASP A 438 -9.71 -13.75 15.14
CA ASP A 438 -11.10 -13.29 15.07
C ASP A 438 -12.06 -14.40 14.59
N TRP A 439 -11.56 -15.30 13.75
CA TRP A 439 -12.32 -16.43 13.23
C TRP A 439 -12.27 -17.65 14.17
N ALA A 440 -11.06 -18.08 14.54
CA ALA A 440 -10.85 -19.33 15.28
C ALA A 440 -11.06 -19.21 16.80
N GLY A 441 -11.00 -18.00 17.34
CA GLY A 441 -11.23 -17.69 18.74
C GLY A 441 -9.96 -17.31 19.51
N PRO A 442 -10.14 -16.80 20.75
CA PRO A 442 -9.06 -16.13 21.48
C PRO A 442 -8.01 -17.06 22.11
N GLU A 443 -8.33 -18.34 22.30
CA GLU A 443 -7.49 -19.31 23.04
C GLU A 443 -6.82 -20.38 22.16
N ILE A 444 -6.76 -20.15 20.84
CA ILE A 444 -6.03 -21.02 19.92
C ILE A 444 -4.53 -20.99 20.22
N ASP A 445 -3.85 -22.12 19.98
CA ASP A 445 -2.40 -22.16 20.00
C ASP A 445 -1.86 -21.97 18.58
N TRP A 446 -0.93 -21.05 18.41
CA TRP A 446 -0.22 -20.86 17.16
C TRP A 446 0.97 -21.82 17.07
N ASN A 447 1.14 -22.48 15.93
CA ASN A 447 2.32 -23.30 15.65
C ASN A 447 3.25 -22.60 14.64
N SER A 448 2.69 -22.10 13.55
CA SER A 448 3.47 -21.35 12.55
C SER A 448 2.62 -20.38 11.75
N ILE A 449 3.29 -19.39 11.18
CA ILE A 449 2.77 -18.59 10.07
C ILE A 449 3.86 -18.38 9.03
N ASP A 450 3.57 -18.79 7.82
CA ASP A 450 4.42 -18.67 6.63
C ASP A 450 3.87 -17.56 5.76
N LEU A 451 4.70 -16.58 5.41
CA LEU A 451 4.32 -15.43 4.60
C LEU A 451 5.25 -15.30 3.40
N ARG A 452 4.64 -14.94 2.27
CA ARG A 452 5.32 -14.48 1.07
C ARG A 452 4.70 -13.16 0.64
N LEU A 453 5.54 -12.15 0.44
CA LEU A 453 5.13 -10.88 -0.12
C LEU A 453 5.16 -10.89 -1.64
N GLY A 454 4.21 -10.16 -2.21
CA GLY A 454 4.11 -9.83 -3.63
C GLY A 454 4.11 -8.31 -3.83
N THR A 455 3.00 -7.74 -4.28
CA THR A 455 2.89 -6.30 -4.53
C THR A 455 2.89 -5.51 -3.21
N PRO A 456 3.54 -4.34 -3.13
CA PRO A 456 3.52 -3.54 -1.90
C PRO A 456 2.11 -2.98 -1.63
N ASN A 457 1.83 -2.73 -0.35
CA ASN A 457 0.69 -1.96 0.12
C ASN A 457 1.15 -0.54 0.43
N HIS A 458 0.51 0.45 -0.17
CA HIS A 458 0.75 1.88 0.00
C HIS A 458 -0.45 2.56 0.67
N PRO A 459 -0.30 3.79 1.19
CA PRO A 459 -1.46 4.59 1.58
C PRO A 459 -2.54 4.61 0.50
N ASP A 460 -3.79 4.62 0.95
CA ASP A 460 -5.02 4.62 0.14
C ASP A 460 -5.35 3.30 -0.56
N ASP A 461 -4.49 2.28 -0.47
CA ASP A 461 -4.86 0.93 -0.88
C ASP A 461 -5.93 0.35 0.05
N THR A 462 -6.67 -0.64 -0.45
CA THR A 462 -7.42 -1.59 0.40
C THR A 462 -6.90 -2.99 0.15
N MET A 463 -6.35 -3.62 1.19
CA MET A 463 -5.97 -5.03 1.15
C MET A 463 -7.13 -5.89 1.63
N THR A 464 -7.64 -6.79 0.81
CA THR A 464 -8.68 -7.76 1.22
C THR A 464 -8.05 -9.11 1.51
N LEU A 465 -8.15 -9.56 2.76
CA LEU A 465 -7.79 -10.91 3.18
C LEU A 465 -8.89 -11.90 2.81
N SER A 466 -8.48 -13.08 2.37
CA SER A 466 -9.34 -14.26 2.14
C SER A 466 -8.52 -15.52 2.33
N GLY A 467 -9.18 -16.66 2.55
CA GLY A 467 -8.48 -17.92 2.85
C GLY A 467 -9.43 -19.02 3.25
N SER A 468 -8.90 -20.24 3.36
CA SER A 468 -9.68 -21.42 3.71
C SER A 468 -8.83 -22.46 4.44
N VAL A 469 -9.51 -23.35 5.15
CA VAL A 469 -8.89 -24.53 5.77
C VAL A 469 -8.46 -25.49 4.67
N THR A 470 -7.16 -25.77 4.57
CA THR A 470 -6.61 -26.69 3.57
C THR A 470 -6.27 -28.06 4.15
N GLU A 471 -5.96 -28.12 5.44
CA GLU A 471 -5.70 -29.39 6.14
C GLU A 471 -6.33 -29.37 7.53
N LYS A 472 -6.80 -30.54 7.97
CA LYS A 472 -7.31 -30.81 9.32
C LYS A 472 -6.70 -32.12 9.80
N THR A 473 -6.05 -32.08 10.96
CA THR A 473 -5.45 -33.26 11.59
C THR A 473 -5.95 -33.39 13.03
N GLU A 474 -6.43 -34.58 13.37
CA GLU A 474 -6.93 -34.88 14.72
C GLU A 474 -5.87 -35.69 15.49
N HIS A 475 -5.51 -35.20 16.67
CA HIS A 475 -4.56 -35.81 17.59
C HIS A 475 -5.24 -36.07 18.94
N GLY A 476 -6.02 -37.15 19.04
CA GLY A 476 -6.84 -37.40 20.22
C GLY A 476 -7.90 -36.31 20.39
N ASN A 477 -7.83 -35.54 21.48
CA ASN A 477 -8.79 -34.48 21.79
C ASN A 477 -8.39 -33.10 21.22
N GLN A 478 -7.29 -33.03 20.48
CA GLN A 478 -6.77 -31.79 19.90
C GLN A 478 -6.90 -31.81 18.37
N ILE A 479 -7.33 -30.70 17.80
CA ILE A 479 -7.48 -30.50 16.35
C ILE A 479 -6.44 -29.49 15.89
N SER A 480 -5.63 -29.83 14.90
CA SER A 480 -4.75 -28.91 14.19
C SER A 480 -5.32 -28.57 12.82
N LEU A 481 -5.28 -27.28 12.46
CA LEU A 481 -5.71 -26.77 11.17
C LEU A 481 -4.55 -26.09 10.46
N VAL A 482 -4.49 -26.28 9.13
CA VAL A 482 -3.69 -25.46 8.23
C VAL A 482 -4.64 -24.58 7.43
N ILE A 483 -4.41 -23.27 7.47
CA ILE A 483 -5.22 -22.25 6.80
C ILE A 483 -4.36 -21.61 5.72
N SER A 484 -4.74 -21.77 4.46
CA SER A 484 -4.12 -21.03 3.37
C SER A 484 -4.78 -19.66 3.24
N PHE A 485 -3.98 -18.61 3.08
CA PHE A 485 -4.49 -17.25 3.01
C PHE A 485 -3.83 -16.43 1.89
N LEU A 486 -4.55 -15.39 1.48
CA LEU A 486 -4.07 -14.35 0.59
C LEU A 486 -4.65 -12.99 1.01
N GLY A 487 -3.83 -11.95 0.89
CA GLY A 487 -4.23 -10.54 0.94
C GLY A 487 -3.98 -9.91 -0.42
N LYS A 488 -5.04 -9.37 -1.05
CA LYS A 488 -4.96 -8.71 -2.36
C LYS A 488 -5.28 -7.23 -2.26
N ASN A 489 -4.52 -6.42 -2.97
CA ASN A 489 -4.85 -5.03 -3.28
C ASN A 489 -5.07 -4.88 -4.79
N ASP A 490 -5.35 -3.66 -5.26
CA ASP A 490 -5.63 -3.39 -6.68
C ASP A 490 -4.44 -3.69 -7.61
N ARG A 491 -3.23 -3.77 -7.06
CA ARG A 491 -2.00 -4.09 -7.80
C ARG A 491 -1.75 -5.60 -7.91
N GLY A 492 -2.36 -6.41 -7.03
CA GLY A 492 -2.19 -7.86 -7.02
C GLY A 492 -2.19 -8.48 -5.63
N VAL A 493 -1.55 -9.65 -5.51
CA VAL A 493 -1.39 -10.33 -4.22
C VAL A 493 -0.29 -9.63 -3.44
N HIS A 494 -0.65 -8.98 -2.33
CA HIS A 494 0.29 -8.38 -1.40
C HIS A 494 0.96 -9.44 -0.53
N VAL A 495 0.18 -10.32 0.07
CA VAL A 495 0.65 -11.36 0.97
C VAL A 495 -0.05 -12.67 0.67
N SER A 496 0.67 -13.78 0.74
CA SER A 496 0.08 -15.12 0.72
C SER A 496 0.88 -16.09 1.57
N GLY A 497 0.26 -17.20 1.96
CA GLY A 497 0.95 -18.24 2.69
C GLY A 497 0.01 -19.16 3.45
N ASN A 498 0.53 -19.76 4.52
CA ASN A 498 -0.20 -20.71 5.35
C ASN A 498 0.01 -20.40 6.83
N ALA A 499 -1.02 -20.62 7.63
CA ALA A 499 -0.95 -20.55 9.08
C ALA A 499 -1.33 -21.91 9.66
N LYS A 500 -0.58 -22.38 10.65
CA LYS A 500 -0.90 -23.60 11.38
C LYS A 500 -1.27 -23.27 12.82
N ILE A 501 -2.46 -23.69 13.20
CA ILE A 501 -3.02 -23.47 14.53
C ILE A 501 -3.48 -24.79 15.15
N LEU A 502 -3.62 -24.80 16.48
CA LEU A 502 -4.27 -25.85 17.23
C LEU A 502 -5.47 -25.25 17.97
N LEU A 503 -6.60 -25.92 17.86
CA LEU A 503 -7.82 -25.55 18.58
C LEU A 503 -7.71 -26.00 20.04
N PRO A 504 -8.40 -25.31 20.97
CA PRO A 504 -8.51 -25.76 22.36
C PRO A 504 -8.99 -27.22 22.44
N GLU A 505 -8.49 -27.97 23.42
CA GLU A 505 -8.94 -29.34 23.63
C GLU A 505 -10.46 -29.38 23.88
N ASN A 506 -11.15 -30.31 23.20
CA ASN A 506 -12.57 -30.51 23.43
C ASN A 506 -12.78 -31.03 24.86
N SER A 507 -13.45 -30.25 25.71
CA SER A 507 -13.73 -30.57 27.10
C SER A 507 -14.74 -31.73 27.31
N LYS A 508 -15.05 -32.51 26.27
CA LYS A 508 -15.93 -33.67 26.32
C LYS A 508 -15.11 -34.93 26.58
N GLU A 509 -14.57 -35.06 27.79
CA GLU A 509 -14.35 -36.32 28.50
C GLU A 509 -13.67 -36.01 29.86
N ALA A 510 -14.49 -35.72 30.86
CA ALA A 510 -14.14 -35.80 32.28
C ALA A 510 -15.25 -36.54 33.04
#